data_AF-E7A378-F1
#
_entry.id   AF-E7A378-F1
#
_cell.length_a   1.000
_cell.length_b   1.000
_cell.length_c   1.000
_cell.angle_alpha   90.00
_cell.angle_beta   90.00
_cell.angle_gamma   90.00
#
_symmetry.space_group_name_H-M   'P 1'
#
loop_
_entity.id
_entity.type
_entity.pdbx_description
1 polymer ?
#
loop_
_entity_poly.entity_id
_entity_poly.type
_entity_poly.pdbx_seq_one_letter_code
_entity_poly.pdbx_strand_id
1 'polypeptide(L)'
;MPHSHHSHSGQFCSHAKDSLAAVLHRAHALGFTHFHLSEHMPRQHHSELYPEELEASITPQKLRDTFEAYLMEARRLQIEYAAKHMQVLVGCETENITSPESLDYLTEVLGSDAGTKPEVVGKGVVDYIVGSLHHTHAIPIDFDRETFDRSVASFDSSSSADAHVQLIDQYLDDQLEVLQRLKPEVVGHFDLFRLFTPQLELREPHIWAKVQRNVRFAVEYGALFECNAAAFRKGWSTSYPAQDVLHLILSLHGRLCLSDDSHGVHAVALNYLRLRQYLVDAGVETIWYLEKDEMVQSGDNVGGAPTRFARGTVAKPMGPEWKTHAFWTTFAASLEASS
;
A
#
# COMPACT_ATOMS: atom_id res chain seq x y z
N MET A 1 9.77 -12.22 -11.84
CA MET A 1 10.24 -10.83 -11.88
C MET A 1 9.95 -10.20 -10.53
N PRO A 2 10.97 -9.86 -9.72
CA PRO A 2 10.75 -9.19 -8.45
C PRO A 2 10.09 -7.83 -8.69
N HIS A 3 9.19 -7.47 -7.80
CA HIS A 3 8.43 -6.23 -7.90
C HIS A 3 8.20 -5.61 -6.52
N SER A 4 8.01 -4.29 -6.47
CA SER A 4 7.45 -3.58 -5.31
C SER A 4 6.36 -2.62 -5.79
N HIS A 5 5.20 -2.61 -5.13
CA HIS A 5 4.09 -1.70 -5.45
C HIS A 5 3.95 -0.52 -4.48
N HIS A 6 4.81 -0.45 -3.47
CA HIS A 6 4.65 0.51 -2.39
C HIS A 6 6.02 1.04 -1.99
N SER A 7 6.28 2.32 -2.27
CA SER A 7 7.55 2.96 -1.93
C SER A 7 7.43 4.48 -1.80
N HIS A 8 8.28 5.02 -0.93
CA HIS A 8 8.35 6.42 -0.51
C HIS A 8 9.79 6.93 -0.53
N SER A 9 9.96 8.24 -0.45
CA SER A 9 11.26 8.90 -0.46
C SER A 9 11.29 10.14 0.44
N GLY A 10 12.44 10.38 1.08
CA GLY A 10 12.64 11.55 1.95
C GLY A 10 12.58 12.89 1.21
N GLN A 11 12.60 12.88 -0.12
CA GLN A 11 12.40 14.06 -0.95
C GLN A 11 10.97 14.59 -0.89
N PHE A 12 9.98 13.70 -0.67
CA PHE A 12 8.55 14.04 -0.72
C PHE A 12 7.75 13.59 0.50
N CYS A 13 8.33 12.78 1.39
CA CYS A 13 7.74 12.31 2.64
C CYS A 13 8.67 12.63 3.84
N SER A 14 8.14 13.31 4.86
CA SER A 14 8.93 13.83 6.01
C SER A 14 9.54 12.72 6.89
N HIS A 15 8.86 11.59 7.01
CA HIS A 15 9.32 10.42 7.75
C HIS A 15 10.15 9.43 6.92
N ALA A 16 10.33 9.69 5.62
CA ALA A 16 11.22 8.93 4.76
C ALA A 16 12.64 9.54 4.67
N LYS A 17 13.54 8.86 3.96
CA LYS A 17 14.93 9.27 3.69
C LYS A 17 15.28 9.14 2.22
N ASP A 18 16.38 9.79 1.83
CA ASP A 18 16.96 9.78 0.49
C ASP A 18 16.07 10.40 -0.61
N SER A 19 16.64 10.61 -1.80
CA SER A 19 15.87 11.08 -2.95
C SER A 19 15.12 9.96 -3.65
N LEU A 20 14.02 10.31 -4.33
CA LEU A 20 13.24 9.36 -5.14
C LEU A 20 14.12 8.65 -6.18
N ALA A 21 15.05 9.41 -6.79
CA ALA A 21 16.03 8.88 -7.74
C ALA A 21 16.99 7.85 -7.11
N ALA A 22 17.42 8.07 -5.85
CA ALA A 22 18.29 7.15 -5.13
C ALA A 22 17.58 5.84 -4.76
N VAL A 23 16.30 5.92 -4.36
CA VAL A 23 15.44 4.76 -4.11
C VAL A 23 15.32 3.89 -5.38
N LEU A 24 14.96 4.49 -6.52
CA LEU A 24 14.89 3.77 -7.79
C LEU A 24 16.24 3.22 -8.24
N HIS A 25 17.33 3.95 -7.99
CA HIS A 25 18.67 3.47 -8.33
C HIS A 25 19.02 2.21 -7.55
N ARG A 26 18.68 2.19 -6.26
CA ARG A 26 18.87 1.01 -5.41
C ARG A 26 18.03 -0.16 -5.90
N ALA A 27 16.74 0.06 -6.21
CA ALA A 27 15.88 -0.99 -6.75
C ALA A 27 16.45 -1.60 -8.04
N HIS A 28 16.85 -0.75 -8.99
CA HIS A 28 17.47 -1.18 -10.23
C HIS A 28 18.78 -1.95 -9.99
N ALA A 29 19.65 -1.47 -9.08
CA ALA A 29 20.91 -2.14 -8.74
C ALA A 29 20.70 -3.53 -8.11
N LEU A 30 19.57 -3.74 -7.42
CA LEU A 30 19.18 -5.04 -6.88
C LEU A 30 18.52 -5.96 -7.92
N GLY A 31 18.32 -5.49 -9.15
CA GLY A 31 17.71 -6.26 -10.23
C GLY A 31 16.19 -6.28 -10.20
N PHE A 32 15.54 -5.27 -9.60
CA PHE A 32 14.11 -5.08 -9.77
C PHE A 32 13.79 -4.78 -11.23
N THR A 33 12.67 -5.33 -11.68
CA THR A 33 12.15 -5.07 -13.02
C THR A 33 10.84 -4.31 -13.01
N HIS A 34 10.15 -4.31 -11.86
CA HIS A 34 8.98 -3.48 -11.59
C HIS A 34 9.19 -2.84 -10.22
N PHE A 35 9.20 -1.52 -10.13
CA PHE A 35 9.30 -0.84 -8.85
C PHE A 35 8.49 0.45 -8.94
N HIS A 36 7.37 0.48 -8.22
CA HIS A 36 6.35 1.51 -8.36
C HIS A 36 6.38 2.48 -7.18
N LEU A 37 6.03 3.73 -7.46
CA LEU A 37 6.12 4.86 -6.54
C LEU A 37 4.73 5.22 -6.04
N SER A 38 4.58 5.47 -4.74
CA SER A 38 3.27 5.68 -4.12
C SER A 38 3.36 6.62 -2.92
N GLU A 39 3.94 7.82 -3.10
CA GLU A 39 4.02 8.81 -2.02
C GLU A 39 2.64 9.08 -1.39
N HIS A 40 2.65 9.40 -0.10
CA HIS A 40 1.45 9.74 0.67
C HIS A 40 0.70 10.93 0.06
N MET A 41 -0.64 10.85 0.07
CA MET A 41 -1.48 12.00 -0.23
C MET A 41 -1.25 13.15 0.78
N PRO A 42 -1.29 14.42 0.32
CA PRO A 42 -1.17 15.56 1.21
C PRO A 42 -2.35 15.63 2.18
N ARG A 43 -2.15 16.25 3.35
CA ARG A 43 -3.24 16.52 4.30
C ARG A 43 -3.92 17.85 4.01
N GLN A 44 -5.20 17.92 4.31
CA GLN A 44 -6.03 19.09 4.02
C GLN A 44 -5.93 20.14 5.13
N HIS A 45 -5.87 19.69 6.38
CA HIS A 45 -5.98 20.55 7.55
C HIS A 45 -4.72 20.54 8.41
N HIS A 46 -4.46 21.66 9.09
CA HIS A 46 -3.31 21.79 9.98
C HIS A 46 -3.40 20.85 11.20
N SER A 47 -4.61 20.44 11.59
CA SER A 47 -4.85 19.45 12.65
C SER A 47 -4.47 18.02 12.27
N GLU A 48 -4.25 17.76 10.98
CA GLU A 48 -3.92 16.44 10.43
C GLU A 48 -2.41 16.27 10.19
N LEU A 49 -1.60 17.31 10.48
CA LEU A 49 -0.15 17.25 10.30
C LEU A 49 0.48 16.36 11.38
N TYR A 50 1.43 15.52 10.97
CA TYR A 50 2.24 14.75 11.91
C TYR A 50 3.20 15.65 12.71
N PRO A 51 3.64 15.21 13.90
CA PRO A 51 4.54 16.00 14.76
C PRO A 51 5.78 16.54 14.04
N GLU A 52 6.47 15.71 13.26
CA GLU A 52 7.68 16.08 12.52
C GLU A 52 7.43 17.14 11.44
N GLU A 53 6.20 17.21 10.92
CA GLU A 53 5.82 18.17 9.89
C GLU A 53 5.51 19.53 10.52
N LEU A 54 4.88 19.51 11.70
CA LEU A 54 4.72 20.69 12.54
C LEU A 54 6.08 21.26 12.97
N GLU A 55 6.99 20.40 13.41
CA GLU A 55 8.37 20.78 13.79
C GLU A 55 9.13 21.39 12.60
N ALA A 56 8.94 20.84 11.40
CA ALA A 56 9.50 21.37 10.16
C ALA A 56 8.76 22.61 9.61
N SER A 57 7.74 23.12 10.32
CA SER A 57 6.90 24.25 9.88
C SER A 57 6.25 24.04 8.50
N ILE A 58 5.91 22.80 8.19
CA ILE A 58 5.22 22.42 6.95
C ILE A 58 3.73 22.81 7.09
N THR A 59 3.14 23.31 6.00
CA THR A 59 1.72 23.68 5.92
C THR A 59 0.96 22.73 4.98
N PRO A 60 -0.38 22.63 5.09
CA PRO A 60 -1.21 21.92 4.11
C PRO A 60 -0.89 22.27 2.66
N GLN A 61 -0.73 23.57 2.36
CA GLN A 61 -0.35 24.04 1.03
C GLN A 61 1.03 23.53 0.62
N LYS A 62 2.02 23.56 1.52
CA LYS A 62 3.37 23.08 1.21
C LYS A 62 3.38 21.60 0.83
N LEU A 63 2.52 20.78 1.43
CA LEU A 63 2.41 19.36 1.09
C LEU A 63 1.76 19.15 -0.26
N ARG A 64 0.73 19.94 -0.59
CA ARG A 64 0.14 19.94 -1.93
C ARG A 64 1.20 20.27 -2.98
N ASP A 65 2.00 21.31 -2.76
CA ASP A 65 3.11 21.68 -3.64
C ASP A 65 4.17 20.56 -3.71
N THR A 66 4.49 19.90 -2.60
CA THR A 66 5.42 18.77 -2.53
C THR A 66 4.89 17.57 -3.31
N PHE A 67 3.59 17.26 -3.22
CA PHE A 67 2.96 16.17 -3.96
C PHE A 67 2.94 16.45 -5.48
N GLU A 68 2.67 17.69 -5.89
CA GLU A 68 2.78 18.10 -7.29
C GLU A 68 4.22 17.97 -7.81
N ALA A 69 5.22 18.36 -7.00
CA ALA A 69 6.62 18.17 -7.32
C ALA A 69 7.02 16.67 -7.42
N TYR A 70 6.45 15.83 -6.56
CA TYR A 70 6.58 14.37 -6.63
C TYR A 70 6.10 13.85 -7.98
N LEU A 71 4.87 14.19 -8.39
CA LEU A 71 4.31 13.71 -9.66
C LEU A 71 5.19 14.09 -10.84
N MET A 72 5.72 15.32 -10.88
CA MET A 72 6.63 15.76 -11.95
C MET A 72 7.93 14.94 -11.97
N GLU A 73 8.59 14.77 -10.83
CA GLU A 73 9.86 14.03 -10.76
C GLU A 73 9.67 12.52 -10.99
N ALA A 74 8.60 11.93 -10.45
CA ALA A 74 8.23 10.54 -10.66
C ALA A 74 7.97 10.24 -12.14
N ARG A 75 7.32 11.15 -12.87
CA ARG A 75 7.11 11.01 -14.33
C ARG A 75 8.41 11.12 -15.11
N ARG A 76 9.32 12.02 -14.73
CA ARG A 76 10.66 12.11 -15.32
C ARG A 76 11.45 10.82 -15.12
N LEU A 77 11.45 10.29 -13.89
CA LEU A 77 12.13 9.06 -13.53
C LEU A 77 11.49 7.83 -14.19
N GLN A 78 10.16 7.79 -14.35
CA GLN A 78 9.46 6.73 -15.08
C GLN A 78 10.01 6.58 -16.51
N ILE A 79 10.24 7.70 -17.22
CA ILE A 79 10.83 7.69 -18.57
C ILE A 79 12.29 7.21 -18.51
N GLU A 80 13.06 7.70 -17.54
CA GLU A 80 14.48 7.34 -17.38
C GLU A 80 14.67 5.83 -17.13
N TYR A 81 13.87 5.23 -16.26
CA TYR A 81 13.99 3.82 -15.90
C TYR A 81 13.36 2.86 -16.91
N ALA A 82 12.37 3.31 -17.69
CA ALA A 82 11.90 2.55 -18.85
C ALA A 82 13.06 2.27 -19.84
N ALA A 83 13.95 3.25 -20.06
CA ALA A 83 15.15 3.07 -20.88
C ALA A 83 16.20 2.11 -20.24
N LYS A 84 16.08 1.83 -18.94
CA LYS A 84 16.90 0.88 -18.18
C LYS A 84 16.21 -0.49 -18.00
N HIS A 85 15.09 -0.73 -18.71
CA HIS A 85 14.30 -1.96 -18.62
C HIS A 85 13.74 -2.26 -17.22
N MET A 86 13.50 -1.22 -16.41
CA MET A 86 12.75 -1.32 -15.15
C MET A 86 11.46 -0.52 -15.28
N GLN A 87 10.31 -1.20 -15.17
CA GLN A 87 9.02 -0.55 -15.20
C GLN A 87 8.75 0.18 -13.89
N VAL A 88 8.34 1.43 -14.01
CA VAL A 88 7.92 2.28 -12.89
C VAL A 88 6.51 2.75 -13.18
N LEU A 89 5.63 2.65 -12.19
CA LEU A 89 4.30 3.26 -12.22
C LEU A 89 4.31 4.39 -11.20
N VAL A 90 3.59 5.47 -11.50
CA VAL A 90 3.47 6.62 -10.60
C VAL A 90 2.08 6.59 -9.98
N GLY A 91 2.01 6.29 -8.70
CA GLY A 91 0.78 6.21 -7.92
C GLY A 91 0.77 7.14 -6.72
N CYS A 92 -0.12 6.87 -5.78
CA CYS A 92 -0.15 7.50 -4.46
C CYS A 92 -0.66 6.50 -3.42
N GLU A 93 -0.28 6.71 -2.17
CA GLU A 93 -0.88 6.04 -1.02
C GLU A 93 -1.96 6.93 -0.40
N THR A 94 -3.14 6.36 -0.15
CA THR A 94 -4.31 7.11 0.33
C THR A 94 -4.23 7.44 1.81
N GLU A 95 -4.88 8.52 2.20
CA GLU A 95 -5.22 8.87 3.58
C GLU A 95 -6.75 8.97 3.72
N ASN A 96 -7.31 8.48 4.83
CA ASN A 96 -8.70 8.75 5.23
C ASN A 96 -8.72 9.11 6.72
N ILE A 97 -8.45 10.38 7.02
CA ILE A 97 -8.24 10.88 8.39
C ILE A 97 -9.60 11.24 9.01
N THR A 98 -10.38 12.02 8.28
CA THR A 98 -11.75 12.43 8.61
C THR A 98 -12.62 12.23 7.39
N SER A 99 -13.60 11.32 7.48
CA SER A 99 -14.53 11.05 6.38
C SER A 99 -15.81 11.92 6.50
N PRO A 100 -16.37 12.43 5.38
CA PRO A 100 -15.94 12.19 3.99
C PRO A 100 -14.84 13.13 3.47
N GLU A 101 -14.45 14.14 4.25
CA GLU A 101 -13.63 15.27 3.80
C GLU A 101 -12.26 14.85 3.24
N SER A 102 -11.57 13.91 3.88
CA SER A 102 -10.27 13.41 3.43
C SER A 102 -10.32 12.82 2.03
N LEU A 103 -11.37 12.05 1.72
CA LEU A 103 -11.52 11.41 0.41
C LEU A 103 -12.05 12.38 -0.64
N ASP A 104 -12.84 13.39 -0.26
CA ASP A 104 -13.22 14.49 -1.14
C ASP A 104 -11.99 15.30 -1.56
N TYR A 105 -11.13 15.64 -0.60
CA TYR A 105 -9.87 16.35 -0.85
C TYR A 105 -8.90 15.53 -1.71
N LEU A 106 -8.72 14.25 -1.40
CA LEU A 106 -7.91 13.34 -2.22
C LEU A 106 -8.41 13.32 -3.67
N THR A 107 -9.72 13.20 -3.86
CA THR A 107 -10.36 13.20 -5.19
C THR A 107 -10.08 14.50 -5.93
N GLU A 108 -10.17 15.66 -5.27
CA GLU A 108 -9.84 16.97 -5.83
C GLU A 108 -8.36 17.07 -6.21
N VAL A 109 -7.44 16.69 -5.33
CA VAL A 109 -5.98 16.76 -5.59
C VAL A 109 -5.59 15.89 -6.78
N LEU A 110 -6.27 14.76 -6.98
CA LEU A 110 -6.10 13.90 -8.14
C LEU A 110 -6.87 14.38 -9.38
N GLY A 111 -7.41 15.61 -9.38
CA GLY A 111 -8.06 16.23 -10.53
C GLY A 111 -9.41 15.61 -10.91
N SER A 112 -10.08 14.98 -9.94
CA SER A 112 -11.41 14.38 -10.07
C SER A 112 -12.45 15.12 -9.22
N ASP A 113 -13.71 14.73 -9.30
CA ASP A 113 -14.80 15.33 -8.52
C ASP A 113 -15.75 14.27 -7.93
N ALA A 114 -16.72 14.71 -7.11
CA ALA A 114 -17.69 13.82 -6.44
C ALA A 114 -18.57 12.99 -7.41
N GLY A 115 -18.67 13.37 -8.69
CA GLY A 115 -19.40 12.62 -9.71
C GLY A 115 -18.53 11.60 -10.45
N THR A 116 -17.22 11.62 -10.21
CA THR A 116 -16.26 10.72 -10.85
C THR A 116 -16.45 9.30 -10.34
N LYS A 117 -16.49 8.32 -11.26
CA LYS A 117 -16.61 6.91 -10.85
C LYS A 117 -15.35 6.47 -10.10
N PRO A 118 -15.47 5.66 -9.03
CA PRO A 118 -14.34 5.22 -8.21
C PRO A 118 -13.13 4.72 -9.01
N GLU A 119 -13.36 3.83 -9.98
CA GLU A 119 -12.30 3.22 -10.79
C GLU A 119 -11.52 4.19 -11.71
N VAL A 120 -12.01 5.42 -11.90
CA VAL A 120 -11.34 6.45 -12.73
C VAL A 120 -10.90 7.69 -11.96
N VAL A 121 -11.08 7.72 -10.62
CA VAL A 121 -10.50 8.79 -9.79
C VAL A 121 -8.98 8.81 -10.01
N GLY A 122 -8.43 9.99 -10.30
CA GLY A 122 -7.02 10.21 -10.59
C GLY A 122 -6.54 9.74 -11.96
N LYS A 123 -7.44 9.30 -12.84
CA LYS A 123 -7.06 8.87 -14.20
C LYS A 123 -6.37 10.01 -14.96
N GLY A 124 -5.16 9.72 -15.45
CA GLY A 124 -4.32 10.67 -16.16
C GLY A 124 -3.38 11.47 -15.26
N VAL A 125 -3.59 11.44 -13.94
CA VAL A 125 -2.69 12.00 -12.93
C VAL A 125 -1.79 10.88 -12.37
N VAL A 126 -2.40 9.82 -11.87
CA VAL A 126 -1.73 8.60 -11.35
C VAL A 126 -2.07 7.38 -12.19
N ASP A 127 -1.15 6.41 -12.21
CA ASP A 127 -1.31 5.12 -12.88
C ASP A 127 -2.06 4.11 -11.99
N TYR A 128 -1.91 4.21 -10.67
CA TYR A 128 -2.52 3.31 -9.69
C TYR A 128 -2.63 3.99 -8.31
N ILE A 129 -3.44 3.40 -7.43
CA ILE A 129 -3.62 3.84 -6.05
C ILE A 129 -3.31 2.67 -5.10
N VAL A 130 -2.58 2.95 -4.01
CA VAL A 130 -2.46 2.08 -2.85
C VAL A 130 -3.46 2.55 -1.80
N GLY A 131 -4.53 1.78 -1.61
CA GLY A 131 -5.59 2.08 -0.64
C GLY A 131 -5.19 1.67 0.77
N SER A 132 -4.73 2.65 1.55
CA SER A 132 -4.23 2.50 2.92
C SER A 132 -5.03 3.36 3.89
N LEU A 133 -4.91 3.01 5.18
CA LEU A 133 -5.40 3.79 6.30
C LEU A 133 -4.30 3.91 7.35
N HIS A 134 -4.08 5.11 7.88
CA HIS A 134 -3.09 5.35 8.94
C HIS A 134 -3.72 5.95 10.19
N HIS A 135 -5.04 6.14 10.20
CA HIS A 135 -5.76 6.83 11.25
C HIS A 135 -6.99 6.04 11.69
N THR A 136 -7.40 6.25 12.94
CA THR A 136 -8.73 5.91 13.42
C THR A 136 -9.15 6.98 14.42
N HIS A 137 -10.38 7.50 14.30
CA HIS A 137 -10.83 8.71 14.99
C HIS A 137 -9.89 9.92 14.77
N ALA A 138 -9.39 10.09 13.54
CA ALA A 138 -8.41 11.11 13.17
C ALA A 138 -7.09 11.08 13.99
N ILE A 139 -6.80 9.98 14.70
CA ILE A 139 -5.56 9.77 15.45
C ILE A 139 -4.70 8.74 14.72
N PRO A 140 -3.40 9.00 14.49
CA PRO A 140 -2.51 8.03 13.86
C PRO A 140 -2.45 6.71 14.62
N ILE A 141 -2.45 5.60 13.88
CA ILE A 141 -2.33 4.24 14.45
C ILE A 141 -0.98 3.59 14.15
N ASP A 142 -0.12 4.26 13.40
CA ASP A 142 1.15 3.72 12.89
C ASP A 142 2.39 4.58 13.16
N PHE A 143 2.19 5.76 13.76
CA PHE A 143 3.26 6.69 14.11
C PHE A 143 4.17 6.15 15.23
N ASP A 144 3.60 5.98 16.43
CA ASP A 144 4.26 5.42 17.60
C ASP A 144 3.26 4.72 18.53
N ARG A 145 3.80 4.03 19.54
CA ARG A 145 3.00 3.26 20.50
C ARG A 145 2.07 4.15 21.33
N GLU A 146 2.54 5.33 21.72
CA GLU A 146 1.77 6.26 22.57
C GLU A 146 0.54 6.79 21.83
N THR A 147 0.72 7.17 20.57
CA THR A 147 -0.33 7.68 19.69
C THR A 147 -1.33 6.59 19.33
N PHE A 148 -0.86 5.36 19.08
CA PHE A 148 -1.74 4.19 18.95
C PHE A 148 -2.59 3.97 20.20
N ASP A 149 -1.99 3.95 21.39
CA ASP A 149 -2.71 3.76 22.65
C ASP A 149 -3.74 4.90 22.88
N ARG A 150 -3.44 6.13 22.43
CA ARG A 150 -4.41 7.24 22.43
C ARG A 150 -5.58 7.01 21.48
N SER A 151 -5.35 6.45 20.29
CA SER A 151 -6.43 6.09 19.36
C SER A 151 -7.34 5.03 20.00
N VAL A 152 -6.76 3.98 20.59
CA VAL A 152 -7.51 2.95 21.35
C VAL A 152 -8.32 3.59 22.49
N ALA A 153 -7.72 4.48 23.28
CA ALA A 153 -8.37 5.15 24.40
C ALA A 153 -9.44 6.19 23.99
N SER A 154 -9.56 6.51 22.70
CA SER A 154 -10.58 7.45 22.20
C SER A 154 -11.99 6.83 22.13
N PHE A 155 -12.10 5.51 22.27
CA PHE A 155 -13.36 4.78 22.24
C PHE A 155 -13.97 4.65 23.65
N ASP A 156 -15.25 5.00 23.77
CA ASP A 156 -16.00 4.81 25.02
C ASP A 156 -16.23 3.31 25.25
N SER A 157 -15.50 2.75 26.22
CA SER A 157 -15.44 1.31 26.44
C SER A 157 -15.17 0.96 27.89
N SER A 158 -15.61 -0.25 28.28
CA SER A 158 -15.40 -0.80 29.63
C SER A 158 -13.97 -1.27 29.89
N SER A 159 -13.19 -1.52 28.84
CA SER A 159 -11.81 -2.02 28.95
C SER A 159 -11.00 -1.68 27.70
N SER A 160 -9.67 -1.65 27.83
CA SER A 160 -8.77 -1.43 26.68
C SER A 160 -8.92 -2.49 25.58
N ALA A 161 -9.27 -3.72 25.93
CA ALA A 161 -9.52 -4.77 24.95
C ALA A 161 -10.80 -4.48 24.13
N ASP A 162 -11.86 -4.04 24.80
CA ASP A 162 -13.11 -3.65 24.13
C ASP A 162 -12.89 -2.41 23.24
N ALA A 163 -12.13 -1.42 23.73
CA ALA A 163 -11.77 -0.23 22.96
C ALA A 163 -10.98 -0.58 21.68
N HIS A 164 -10.06 -1.55 21.77
CA HIS A 164 -9.31 -2.00 20.60
C HIS A 164 -10.20 -2.73 19.60
N VAL A 165 -11.14 -3.56 20.05
CA VAL A 165 -12.15 -4.16 19.16
C VAL A 165 -12.96 -3.08 18.43
N GLN A 166 -13.36 -2.00 19.11
CA GLN A 166 -14.06 -0.88 18.47
C GLN A 166 -13.18 -0.12 17.46
N LEU A 167 -11.89 0.07 17.75
CA LEU A 167 -10.92 0.62 16.79
C LEU A 167 -10.88 -0.23 15.50
N ILE A 168 -10.79 -1.56 15.63
CA ILE A 168 -10.78 -2.46 14.48
C ILE A 168 -12.11 -2.40 13.74
N ASP A 169 -13.23 -2.32 14.46
CA ASP A 169 -14.57 -2.20 13.88
C ASP A 169 -14.71 -0.95 13.00
N GLN A 170 -14.24 0.20 13.48
CA GLN A 170 -14.24 1.47 12.76
C GLN A 170 -13.24 1.44 11.58
N TYR A 171 -12.01 0.98 11.81
CA TYR A 171 -10.98 0.87 10.77
C TYR A 171 -11.49 0.06 9.57
N LEU A 172 -12.20 -1.06 9.81
CA LEU A 172 -12.72 -1.88 8.73
C LEU A 172 -13.89 -1.22 7.97
N ASP A 173 -14.66 -0.33 8.59
CA ASP A 173 -15.66 0.48 7.89
C ASP A 173 -15.00 1.58 7.06
N ASP A 174 -14.01 2.28 7.62
CA ASP A 174 -13.24 3.30 6.90
C ASP A 174 -12.49 2.69 5.71
N GLN A 175 -11.98 1.46 5.86
CA GLN A 175 -11.29 0.75 4.78
C GLN A 175 -12.27 0.40 3.67
N LEU A 176 -13.49 -0.03 4.02
CA LEU A 176 -14.52 -0.29 3.02
C LEU A 176 -14.87 0.98 2.25
N GLU A 177 -14.95 2.13 2.93
CA GLU A 177 -15.21 3.40 2.26
C GLU A 177 -14.12 3.73 1.24
N VAL A 178 -12.84 3.65 1.61
CA VAL A 178 -11.70 3.84 0.69
C VAL A 178 -11.84 2.91 -0.52
N LEU A 179 -12.11 1.62 -0.29
CA LEU A 179 -12.29 0.64 -1.36
C LEU A 179 -13.46 1.01 -2.29
N GLN A 180 -14.59 1.42 -1.73
CA GLN A 180 -15.79 1.76 -2.50
C GLN A 180 -15.63 3.05 -3.30
N ARG A 181 -14.97 4.06 -2.72
CA ARG A 181 -14.84 5.40 -3.32
C ARG A 181 -13.70 5.52 -4.32
N LEU A 182 -12.65 4.70 -4.19
CA LEU A 182 -11.46 4.82 -5.04
C LEU A 182 -11.15 3.57 -5.87
N LYS A 183 -11.68 2.40 -5.48
CA LYS A 183 -11.35 1.07 -6.05
C LYS A 183 -9.84 0.96 -6.37
N PRO A 184 -8.97 1.11 -5.36
CA PRO A 184 -7.52 1.14 -5.55
C PRO A 184 -7.01 -0.16 -6.17
N GLU A 185 -6.03 -0.09 -7.06
CA GLU A 185 -5.44 -1.27 -7.67
C GLU A 185 -4.77 -2.18 -6.63
N VAL A 186 -4.23 -1.58 -5.57
CA VAL A 186 -3.57 -2.26 -4.46
C VAL A 186 -4.26 -1.89 -3.15
N VAL A 187 -4.67 -2.89 -2.38
CA VAL A 187 -5.08 -2.72 -0.98
C VAL A 187 -3.82 -2.74 -0.12
N GLY A 188 -3.49 -1.59 0.48
CA GLY A 188 -2.36 -1.41 1.39
C GLY A 188 -2.57 -2.15 2.71
N HIS A 189 -1.46 -2.54 3.34
CA HIS A 189 -1.28 -3.20 4.64
C HIS A 189 -2.58 -3.46 5.42
N PHE A 190 -3.33 -4.47 4.94
CA PHE A 190 -4.77 -4.61 5.21
C PHE A 190 -5.15 -4.55 6.69
N ASP A 191 -4.33 -5.15 7.56
CA ASP A 191 -4.54 -5.28 9.00
C ASP A 191 -3.55 -4.42 9.83
N LEU A 192 -3.26 -3.20 9.37
CA LEU A 192 -2.41 -2.23 10.08
C LEU A 192 -2.82 -1.99 11.54
N PHE A 193 -4.12 -2.12 11.86
CA PHE A 193 -4.64 -2.05 13.24
C PHE A 193 -3.98 -3.03 14.23
N ARG A 194 -3.22 -4.01 13.74
CA ARG A 194 -2.40 -4.93 14.56
C ARG A 194 -0.97 -4.43 14.81
N LEU A 195 -0.52 -3.30 14.27
CA LEU A 195 0.92 -2.89 14.26
C LEU A 195 1.61 -3.10 15.61
N PHE A 196 1.00 -2.60 16.69
CA PHE A 196 1.51 -2.72 18.06
C PHE A 196 0.98 -3.94 18.84
N THR A 197 0.19 -4.78 18.19
CA THR A 197 -0.42 -6.02 18.73
C THR A 197 -0.41 -7.17 17.70
N PRO A 198 0.75 -7.57 17.15
CA PRO A 198 0.82 -8.57 16.07
C PRO A 198 0.16 -9.92 16.39
N GLN A 199 0.02 -10.26 17.67
CA GLN A 199 -0.58 -11.51 18.15
C GLN A 199 -2.09 -11.41 18.35
N LEU A 200 -2.71 -10.25 18.06
CA LEU A 200 -4.15 -10.05 18.21
C LEU A 200 -4.91 -11.00 17.28
N GLU A 201 -5.78 -11.81 17.87
CA GLU A 201 -6.66 -12.72 17.15
C GLU A 201 -8.03 -12.07 16.93
N LEU A 202 -8.55 -12.14 15.70
CA LEU A 202 -9.88 -11.60 15.36
C LEU A 202 -10.98 -12.60 15.72
N ARG A 203 -11.19 -12.80 17.02
CA ARG A 203 -12.15 -13.76 17.57
C ARG A 203 -13.60 -13.29 17.46
N GLU A 204 -13.81 -11.98 17.44
CA GLU A 204 -15.14 -11.39 17.40
C GLU A 204 -15.83 -11.64 16.05
N PRO A 205 -16.97 -12.36 16.01
CA PRO A 205 -17.60 -12.74 14.74
C PRO A 205 -17.99 -11.55 13.85
N HIS A 206 -18.40 -10.43 14.46
CA HIS A 206 -18.78 -9.22 13.74
C HIS A 206 -17.56 -8.55 13.07
N ILE A 207 -16.41 -8.53 13.74
CA ILE A 207 -15.15 -8.05 13.18
C ILE A 207 -14.71 -8.93 12.01
N TRP A 208 -14.72 -10.26 12.20
CA TRP A 208 -14.35 -11.17 11.12
C TRP A 208 -15.28 -11.05 9.91
N ALA A 209 -16.58 -10.82 10.14
CA ALA A 209 -17.52 -10.55 9.06
C ALA A 209 -17.15 -9.28 8.26
N LYS A 210 -16.67 -8.21 8.92
CA LYS A 210 -16.18 -7.00 8.24
C LYS A 210 -14.88 -7.26 7.45
N VAL A 211 -13.95 -8.06 7.98
CA VAL A 211 -12.77 -8.52 7.22
C VAL A 211 -13.21 -9.25 5.96
N GLN A 212 -14.12 -10.22 6.08
CA GLN A 212 -14.64 -10.98 4.94
C GLN A 212 -15.35 -10.08 3.93
N ARG A 213 -16.14 -9.10 4.39
CA ARG A 213 -16.80 -8.10 3.54
C ARG A 213 -15.79 -7.33 2.69
N ASN A 214 -14.76 -6.77 3.33
CA ASN A 214 -13.77 -5.94 2.65
C ASN A 214 -12.92 -6.75 1.66
N VAL A 215 -12.45 -7.94 2.07
CA VAL A 215 -11.71 -8.84 1.18
C VAL A 215 -12.56 -9.24 -0.02
N ARG A 216 -13.83 -9.65 0.18
CA ARG A 216 -14.72 -10.01 -0.94
C ARG A 216 -14.93 -8.85 -1.90
N PHE A 217 -15.15 -7.65 -1.37
CA PHE A 217 -15.34 -6.45 -2.19
C PHE A 217 -14.09 -6.15 -3.04
N ALA A 218 -12.90 -6.20 -2.44
CA ALA A 218 -11.64 -5.99 -3.17
C ALA A 218 -11.36 -7.06 -4.21
N VAL A 219 -11.65 -8.33 -3.91
CA VAL A 219 -11.58 -9.44 -4.86
C VAL A 219 -12.52 -9.22 -6.04
N GLU A 220 -13.75 -8.77 -5.81
CA GLU A 220 -14.77 -8.59 -6.85
C GLU A 220 -14.31 -7.65 -7.96
N TYR A 221 -13.72 -6.50 -7.60
CA TYR A 221 -13.20 -5.55 -8.58
C TYR A 221 -11.78 -5.85 -9.05
N GLY A 222 -11.14 -6.90 -8.52
CA GLY A 222 -9.86 -7.42 -9.00
C GLY A 222 -8.61 -6.80 -8.38
N ALA A 223 -8.74 -6.13 -7.23
CA ALA A 223 -7.62 -5.55 -6.50
C ALA A 223 -6.52 -6.58 -6.20
N LEU A 224 -5.30 -6.08 -6.05
CA LEU A 224 -4.19 -6.82 -5.47
C LEU A 224 -4.13 -6.49 -3.98
N PHE A 225 -3.88 -7.46 -3.13
CA PHE A 225 -3.57 -7.25 -1.72
C PHE A 225 -2.05 -7.24 -1.59
N GLU A 226 -1.50 -6.17 -1.03
CA GLU A 226 -0.06 -6.16 -0.81
C GLU A 226 0.35 -7.14 0.29
N CYS A 227 1.44 -7.85 0.04
CA CYS A 227 2.19 -8.61 1.02
C CYS A 227 3.41 -7.76 1.38
N ASN A 228 3.24 -6.92 2.41
CA ASN A 228 4.18 -5.87 2.77
C ASN A 228 5.26 -6.36 3.75
N ALA A 229 6.52 -6.32 3.32
CA ALA A 229 7.69 -6.72 4.10
C ALA A 229 8.00 -5.78 5.29
N ALA A 230 7.31 -4.65 5.41
CA ALA A 230 7.43 -3.71 6.53
C ALA A 230 7.14 -4.33 7.90
N ALA A 231 6.16 -5.24 7.99
CA ALA A 231 5.81 -5.88 9.25
C ALA A 231 7.04 -6.51 9.93
N PHE A 232 7.93 -7.12 9.15
CA PHE A 232 9.12 -7.80 9.66
C PHE A 232 10.13 -6.87 10.35
N ARG A 233 10.26 -5.60 9.92
CA ARG A 233 11.11 -4.60 10.61
C ARG A 233 10.44 -4.05 11.87
N LYS A 234 9.11 -4.17 11.96
CA LYS A 234 8.31 -3.82 13.15
C LYS A 234 8.21 -4.97 14.16
N GLY A 235 8.99 -6.03 13.99
CA GLY A 235 9.09 -7.16 14.93
C GLY A 235 8.08 -8.28 14.70
N TRP A 236 7.31 -8.22 13.60
CA TRP A 236 6.37 -9.29 13.28
C TRP A 236 7.08 -10.55 12.75
N SER A 237 6.44 -11.70 12.97
CA SER A 237 6.80 -12.97 12.34
C SER A 237 6.13 -13.18 10.98
N THR A 238 5.11 -12.38 10.65
CA THR A 238 4.36 -12.41 9.39
C THR A 238 4.50 -11.09 8.62
N SER A 239 3.92 -11.05 7.42
CA SER A 239 3.70 -9.83 6.62
C SER A 239 2.45 -9.08 7.13
N TYR A 240 2.17 -7.90 6.56
CA TYR A 240 0.79 -7.50 6.29
C TYR A 240 0.38 -8.13 4.94
N PRO A 241 -0.77 -8.81 4.81
CA PRO A 241 -1.62 -9.24 5.90
C PRO A 241 -0.99 -10.36 6.75
N ALA A 242 -1.41 -10.45 8.02
CA ALA A 242 -1.13 -11.59 8.86
C ALA A 242 -1.78 -12.88 8.33
N GLN A 243 -1.40 -14.02 8.91
CA GLN A 243 -1.65 -15.35 8.32
C GLN A 243 -3.14 -15.67 8.12
N ASP A 244 -3.99 -15.32 9.08
CA ASP A 244 -5.43 -15.56 9.02
C ASP A 244 -6.10 -14.78 7.89
N VAL A 245 -5.76 -13.50 7.75
CA VAL A 245 -6.25 -12.65 6.65
C VAL A 245 -5.67 -13.09 5.30
N LEU A 246 -4.38 -13.47 5.25
CA LEU A 246 -3.76 -14.06 4.05
C LEU A 246 -4.51 -15.32 3.58
N HIS A 247 -4.79 -16.25 4.49
CA HIS A 247 -5.54 -17.46 4.17
C HIS A 247 -6.95 -17.16 3.67
N LEU A 248 -7.63 -16.16 4.24
CA LEU A 248 -8.93 -15.72 3.75
C LEU A 248 -8.84 -15.18 2.32
N ILE A 249 -7.85 -14.32 2.02
CA ILE A 249 -7.63 -13.77 0.67
C ILE A 249 -7.41 -14.90 -0.34
N LEU A 250 -6.56 -15.88 0.00
CA LEU A 250 -6.32 -17.06 -0.82
C LEU A 250 -7.59 -17.91 -1.03
N SER A 251 -8.38 -18.11 0.03
CA SER A 251 -9.63 -18.88 -0.03
C SER A 251 -10.69 -18.24 -0.94
N LEU A 252 -10.57 -16.92 -1.15
CA LEU A 252 -11.44 -16.12 -2.02
C LEU A 252 -10.80 -15.84 -3.39
N HIS A 253 -9.69 -16.50 -3.74
CA HIS A 253 -8.97 -16.30 -5.00
C HIS A 253 -8.48 -14.86 -5.23
N GLY A 254 -8.18 -14.14 -4.14
CA GLY A 254 -7.59 -12.81 -4.21
C GLY A 254 -6.16 -12.83 -4.74
N ARG A 255 -5.73 -11.69 -5.29
CA ARG A 255 -4.44 -11.53 -5.94
C ARG A 255 -3.46 -10.93 -4.94
N LEU A 256 -2.26 -11.49 -4.82
CA LEU A 256 -1.24 -10.99 -3.91
C LEU A 256 -0.12 -10.30 -4.69
N CYS A 257 0.32 -9.13 -4.26
CA CYS A 257 1.52 -8.48 -4.78
C CYS A 257 2.56 -8.28 -3.68
N LEU A 258 3.81 -8.03 -4.05
CA LEU A 258 4.89 -7.76 -3.11
C LEU A 258 5.08 -6.25 -2.93
N SER A 259 5.45 -5.86 -1.72
CA SER A 259 5.95 -4.52 -1.41
C SER A 259 6.97 -4.54 -0.26
N ASP A 260 7.85 -3.55 -0.25
CA ASP A 260 8.74 -3.24 0.89
C ASP A 260 8.28 -2.03 1.70
N ASP A 261 7.39 -1.21 1.14
CA ASP A 261 6.98 0.07 1.74
C ASP A 261 8.23 0.87 2.14
N SER A 262 9.15 0.97 1.17
CA SER A 262 10.49 1.46 1.43
C SER A 262 10.44 2.97 1.69
N HIS A 263 10.93 3.40 2.85
CA HIS A 263 11.04 4.81 3.24
C HIS A 263 12.47 5.35 3.03
N GLY A 264 13.09 4.98 1.91
CA GLY A 264 14.48 5.33 1.58
C GLY A 264 15.33 4.12 1.17
N VAL A 265 16.58 4.38 0.76
CA VAL A 265 17.48 3.40 0.13
C VAL A 265 17.72 2.18 1.02
N HIS A 266 17.84 2.40 2.33
CA HIS A 266 18.08 1.35 3.32
C HIS A 266 16.92 0.34 3.44
N ALA A 267 15.69 0.74 3.07
CA ALA A 267 14.50 -0.08 3.20
C ALA A 267 14.13 -0.84 1.91
N VAL A 268 14.74 -0.49 0.77
CA VAL A 268 14.49 -1.16 -0.52
C VAL A 268 14.86 -2.64 -0.43
N ALA A 269 13.88 -3.50 -0.70
CA ALA A 269 13.91 -4.95 -0.58
C ALA A 269 14.23 -5.49 0.83
N LEU A 270 14.16 -4.64 1.86
CA LEU A 270 14.42 -5.09 3.23
C LEU A 270 13.41 -6.18 3.61
N ASN A 271 13.89 -7.29 4.16
CA ASN A 271 13.11 -8.48 4.52
C ASN A 271 12.45 -9.25 3.35
N TYR A 272 12.82 -9.01 2.09
CA TYR A 272 12.22 -9.72 0.94
C TYR A 272 12.41 -11.25 0.99
N LEU A 273 13.54 -11.74 1.52
CA LEU A 273 13.74 -13.19 1.71
C LEU A 273 12.77 -13.76 2.76
N ARG A 274 12.46 -13.01 3.83
CA ARG A 274 11.46 -13.39 4.84
C ARG A 274 10.06 -13.36 4.27
N LEU A 275 9.73 -12.33 3.49
CA LEU A 275 8.45 -12.22 2.77
C LEU A 275 8.24 -13.41 1.83
N ARG A 276 9.25 -13.75 1.02
CA ARG A 276 9.22 -14.94 0.17
C ARG A 276 8.96 -16.19 1.00
N GLN A 277 9.71 -16.40 2.09
CA GLN A 277 9.56 -17.59 2.92
C GLN A 277 8.15 -17.69 3.50
N TYR A 278 7.62 -16.59 4.04
CA TYR A 278 6.27 -16.51 4.57
C TYR A 278 5.20 -16.90 3.52
N LEU A 279 5.30 -16.38 2.30
CA LEU A 279 4.36 -16.70 1.23
C LEU A 279 4.52 -18.14 0.71
N VAL A 280 5.75 -18.66 0.65
CA VAL A 280 6.00 -20.07 0.31
C VAL A 280 5.38 -21.00 1.35
N ASP A 281 5.58 -20.72 2.64
CA ASP A 281 5.04 -21.52 3.74
C ASP A 281 3.51 -21.46 3.79
N ALA A 282 2.91 -20.34 3.38
CA ALA A 282 1.47 -20.18 3.23
C ALA A 282 0.89 -20.86 1.96
N GLY A 283 1.73 -21.50 1.14
CA GLY A 283 1.29 -22.21 -0.07
C GLY A 283 0.89 -21.30 -1.23
N VAL A 284 1.46 -20.09 -1.31
CA VAL A 284 1.17 -19.15 -2.41
C VAL A 284 1.78 -19.66 -3.73
N GLU A 285 0.92 -19.99 -4.68
CA GLU A 285 1.32 -20.46 -6.01
C GLU A 285 1.53 -19.32 -7.02
N THR A 286 0.75 -18.25 -6.91
CA THR A 286 0.76 -17.14 -7.87
C THR A 286 0.87 -15.81 -7.15
N ILE A 287 1.79 -14.97 -7.59
CA ILE A 287 1.82 -13.54 -7.23
C ILE A 287 1.46 -12.72 -8.46
N TRP A 288 1.02 -11.48 -8.25
CA TRP A 288 0.54 -10.58 -9.28
C TRP A 288 1.30 -9.27 -9.21
N TYR A 289 1.44 -8.62 -10.35
CA TYR A 289 2.09 -7.33 -10.45
C TYR A 289 1.42 -6.45 -11.51
N LEU A 290 1.55 -5.13 -11.35
CA LEU A 290 0.97 -4.15 -12.25
C LEU A 290 1.98 -3.74 -13.33
N GLU A 291 1.47 -3.54 -14.53
CA GLU A 291 2.18 -2.88 -15.63
C GLU A 291 1.27 -1.81 -16.24
N LYS A 292 1.84 -0.90 -17.05
CA LYS A 292 1.02 -0.02 -17.89
C LYS A 292 0.26 -0.86 -18.92
N ASP A 293 -0.99 -0.49 -19.14
CA ASP A 293 -1.78 -1.10 -20.20
C ASP A 293 -1.46 -0.44 -21.55
N GLU A 294 -0.61 -1.09 -22.35
CA GLU A 294 -0.22 -0.62 -23.69
C GLU A 294 -1.27 -0.91 -24.77
N MET A 295 -2.35 -1.65 -24.46
CA MET A 295 -3.37 -2.01 -25.45
C MET A 295 -4.57 -1.07 -25.42
N VAL A 296 -4.76 -0.32 -26.51
CA VAL A 296 -6.00 0.44 -26.78
C VAL A 296 -7.06 -0.54 -27.29
N GLN A 297 -7.93 -0.99 -26.39
CA GLN A 297 -9.14 -1.82 -26.63
C GLN A 297 -8.93 -3.27 -27.11
N SER A 298 -9.28 -4.22 -26.24
CA SER A 298 -10.31 -5.24 -26.50
C SER A 298 -10.59 -5.99 -25.20
N GLY A 299 -11.84 -5.95 -24.75
CA GLY A 299 -12.29 -6.69 -23.59
C GLY A 299 -12.31 -8.18 -23.88
N ASP A 300 -11.64 -8.94 -23.03
CA ASP A 300 -11.91 -10.37 -22.86
C ASP A 300 -12.29 -10.57 -21.39
N ASN A 301 -13.57 -10.42 -21.10
CA ASN A 301 -14.18 -10.96 -19.89
C ASN A 301 -14.34 -12.47 -20.10
N VAL A 302 -13.23 -13.21 -19.95
CA VAL A 302 -13.29 -14.63 -19.64
C VAL A 302 -13.48 -14.71 -18.12
N GLY A 303 -14.55 -15.37 -17.66
CA GLY A 303 -15.10 -15.24 -16.30
C GLY A 303 -14.07 -15.14 -15.17
N GLY A 304 -14.24 -14.13 -14.32
CA GLY A 304 -13.34 -13.79 -13.21
C GLY A 304 -13.31 -12.29 -12.95
N ALA A 305 -12.62 -11.86 -11.88
CA ALA A 305 -12.40 -10.45 -11.60
C ALA A 305 -11.55 -9.79 -12.71
N PRO A 306 -11.78 -8.52 -13.08
CA PRO A 306 -11.08 -7.87 -14.19
C PRO A 306 -9.57 -7.77 -13.89
N THR A 307 -8.72 -7.96 -14.90
CA THR A 307 -7.26 -7.76 -14.77
C THR A 307 -6.81 -6.40 -15.26
N ARG A 308 -7.66 -5.68 -16.01
CA ARG A 308 -7.37 -4.33 -16.54
C ARG A 308 -8.11 -3.30 -15.70
N PHE A 309 -7.41 -2.28 -15.25
CA PHE A 309 -7.96 -1.20 -14.43
C PHE A 309 -8.18 0.06 -15.26
N ALA A 310 -9.20 0.83 -14.92
CA ALA A 310 -9.63 1.95 -15.73
C ALA A 310 -8.65 3.16 -15.71
N ARG A 311 -7.71 3.20 -14.74
CA ARG A 311 -6.56 4.12 -14.70
C ARG A 311 -5.44 3.78 -15.68
N GLY A 312 -5.53 2.66 -16.41
CA GLY A 312 -4.59 2.32 -17.50
C GLY A 312 -3.46 1.39 -17.06
N THR A 313 -3.73 0.51 -16.10
CA THR A 313 -2.82 -0.56 -15.68
C THR A 313 -3.44 -1.93 -15.89
N VAL A 314 -2.59 -2.95 -15.95
CA VAL A 314 -3.00 -4.35 -16.06
C VAL A 314 -2.27 -5.19 -15.02
N ALA A 315 -3.02 -6.00 -14.28
CA ALA A 315 -2.52 -7.03 -13.39
C ALA A 315 -2.08 -8.26 -14.18
N LYS A 316 -0.82 -8.66 -14.03
CA LYS A 316 -0.26 -9.86 -14.64
C LYS A 316 0.10 -10.90 -13.59
N PRO A 317 -0.29 -12.17 -13.77
CA PRO A 317 0.11 -13.24 -12.87
C PRO A 317 1.55 -13.68 -13.15
N MET A 318 2.24 -14.09 -12.09
CA MET A 318 3.47 -14.86 -12.13
C MET A 318 3.23 -16.15 -11.39
N GLY A 319 3.37 -17.27 -12.09
CA GLY A 319 3.06 -18.59 -11.56
C GLY A 319 4.09 -19.07 -10.54
N PRO A 320 4.06 -20.38 -10.19
CA PRO A 320 4.88 -20.95 -9.13
C PRO A 320 6.39 -20.72 -9.26
N GLU A 321 6.87 -20.43 -10.46
CA GLU A 321 8.27 -20.06 -10.74
C GLU A 321 8.72 -18.78 -10.02
N TRP A 322 7.78 -17.95 -9.52
CA TRP A 322 8.13 -16.82 -8.67
C TRP A 322 8.92 -17.28 -7.45
N LYS A 323 8.64 -18.47 -6.90
CA LYS A 323 9.29 -19.01 -5.71
C LYS A 323 10.78 -19.28 -5.93
N THR A 324 11.19 -19.66 -7.13
CA THR A 324 12.58 -20.04 -7.46
C THR A 324 13.25 -19.08 -8.42
N HIS A 325 12.63 -17.93 -8.67
CA HIS A 325 13.15 -16.91 -9.58
C HIS A 325 14.59 -16.50 -9.22
N ALA A 326 15.44 -16.35 -10.23
CA ALA A 326 16.88 -16.08 -10.06
C ALA A 326 17.19 -14.85 -9.20
N PHE A 327 16.27 -13.88 -9.14
CA PHE A 327 16.36 -12.73 -8.23
C PHE A 327 16.66 -13.14 -6.80
N TRP A 328 16.02 -14.16 -6.24
CA TRP A 328 16.19 -14.51 -4.83
C TRP A 328 17.62 -14.95 -4.50
N THR A 329 18.24 -15.71 -5.42
CA THR A 329 19.63 -16.15 -5.28
C THR A 329 20.60 -14.98 -5.46
N THR A 330 20.41 -14.16 -6.50
CA THR A 330 21.25 -12.97 -6.74
C THR A 330 21.14 -11.97 -5.59
N PHE A 331 19.92 -11.74 -5.10
CA PHE A 331 19.65 -10.83 -3.99
C PHE A 331 20.30 -11.31 -2.70
N ALA A 332 20.15 -12.60 -2.35
CA ALA A 332 20.81 -13.18 -1.17
C ALA A 332 22.34 -13.00 -1.23
N ALA A 333 22.96 -13.31 -2.39
CA ALA A 333 24.39 -13.11 -2.58
C ALA A 333 24.81 -11.62 -2.47
N SER A 334 23.98 -10.69 -2.92
CA SER A 334 24.26 -9.25 -2.80
C SER A 334 24.25 -8.75 -1.36
N LEU A 335 23.43 -9.35 -0.49
CA LEU A 335 23.39 -9.03 0.94
C LEU A 335 24.66 -9.52 1.63
N GLU A 336 25.11 -10.74 1.34
CA GLU A 336 26.35 -11.31 1.89
C GLU A 336 27.60 -10.54 1.46
N ALA A 337 27.62 -10.00 0.23
CA ALA A 337 28.75 -9.19 -0.25
C ALA A 337 28.80 -7.78 0.37
N SER A 338 27.70 -7.32 0.99
CA SER A 338 27.58 -5.99 1.60
C SER A 338 27.68 -6.01 3.13
N SER A 339 27.72 -7.19 3.74
CA SER A 339 27.94 -7.45 5.18
C SER A 339 29.39 -7.74 5.48
#